data_AF-A0A2R6JMA5-F1
#
_entry.id   AF-A0A2R6JMA5-F1
#
_cell.length_a   1.000
_cell.length_b   1.000
_cell.length_c   1.000
_cell.angle_alpha   90.00
_cell.angle_beta   90.00
_cell.angle_gamma   90.00
#
_symmetry.space_group_name_H-M   'P 1'
#
loop_
_entity.id
_entity.type
_entity.pdbx_description
1 polymer ?
#
loop_
_entity_poly.entity_id
_entity_poly.type
_entity_poly.pdbx_seq_one_letter_code
_entity_poly.pdbx_strand_id
1 'polypeptide(L)'
;MDEDGDDTTPSVSDLAGREPGEDEDVYADTDLDALPEWWRAAIEEHEAFGLRPYRPPRFSDGELVPPVLDRLEVDHDADVRIVGKNVTPGDAWSVLVDGRHAFDIGRHRDPRGYTVYELAASEFVAGVADHVGDREDLRT
;
A
#
# COMPACT_ATOMS: atom_id res chain seq x y z
N MET A 1 34.47 -4.79 -22.32
CA MET A 1 33.25 -3.98 -22.49
C MET A 1 32.07 -4.76 -21.94
N ASP A 2 32.18 -5.16 -20.68
CA ASP A 2 31.47 -4.59 -19.53
C ASP A 2 30.14 -3.89 -19.86
N GLU A 3 29.07 -4.60 -19.49
CA GLU A 3 27.85 -4.15 -18.79
C GLU A 3 26.99 -3.05 -19.42
N ASP A 4 26.13 -3.44 -20.37
CA ASP A 4 24.90 -2.69 -20.70
C ASP A 4 23.75 -3.28 -19.86
N GLY A 5 23.78 -2.99 -18.55
CA GLY A 5 22.66 -3.20 -17.66
C GLY A 5 21.69 -2.05 -17.83
N ASP A 6 20.83 -2.13 -18.85
CA ASP A 6 19.73 -1.20 -19.06
C ASP A 6 18.72 -1.37 -17.92
N ASP A 7 18.97 -0.64 -16.82
CA ASP A 7 18.03 -0.37 -15.73
C ASP A 7 16.94 0.59 -16.23
N THR A 8 16.32 0.28 -17.38
CA THR A 8 15.11 0.96 -17.80
C THR A 8 13.98 0.39 -16.96
N THR A 9 13.74 1.01 -15.82
CA THR A 9 12.47 0.87 -15.13
C THR A 9 11.36 1.16 -16.16
N PRO A 10 10.45 0.20 -16.42
CA PRO A 10 9.42 0.40 -17.43
C PRO A 10 8.56 1.62 -17.07
N SER A 11 8.11 2.40 -18.05
CA SER A 11 7.26 3.55 -17.79
C SER A 11 5.82 3.08 -17.50
N VAL A 12 5.04 3.89 -16.77
CA VAL A 12 3.61 3.59 -16.49
C VAL A 12 2.82 3.36 -17.79
N SER A 13 3.23 4.01 -18.89
CA SER A 13 2.66 3.84 -20.23
C SER A 13 2.94 2.47 -20.86
N ASP A 14 4.05 1.80 -20.53
CA ASP A 14 4.39 0.47 -21.04
C ASP A 14 3.49 -0.64 -20.44
N LEU A 15 2.87 -0.38 -19.28
CA LEU A 15 1.98 -1.33 -18.61
C LEU A 15 0.54 -1.23 -19.08
N ALA A 16 0.15 -0.11 -19.68
CA ALA A 16 -1.17 0.06 -20.27
C ALA A 16 -1.36 -0.84 -21.51
N GLY A 17 -0.26 -1.35 -22.09
CA GLY A 17 -0.26 -2.24 -23.25
C GLY A 17 -0.12 -3.73 -22.93
N ARG A 18 0.10 -4.14 -21.67
CA ARG A 18 0.22 -5.56 -21.28
C ARG A 18 -1.14 -6.18 -20.97
N GLU A 19 -1.36 -7.39 -21.44
CA GLU A 19 -2.57 -8.14 -21.11
C GLU A 19 -2.57 -8.49 -19.61
N PRO A 20 -3.72 -8.45 -18.93
CA PRO A 20 -3.82 -8.91 -17.55
C PRO A 20 -3.34 -10.38 -17.46
N GLY A 21 -2.21 -10.61 -16.79
CA GLY A 21 -1.57 -11.94 -16.68
C GLY A 21 -0.18 -12.05 -17.32
N GLU A 22 0.28 -11.06 -18.08
CA GLU A 22 1.67 -10.96 -18.57
C GLU A 22 2.62 -10.29 -17.55
N ASP A 23 2.28 -10.34 -16.26
CA ASP A 23 3.14 -9.83 -15.19
C ASP A 23 4.01 -10.98 -14.65
N GLU A 24 5.29 -10.69 -14.40
CA GLU A 24 6.24 -11.64 -13.81
C GLU A 24 5.66 -12.27 -12.54
N ASP A 25 5.74 -13.60 -12.45
CA ASP A 25 5.35 -14.35 -11.27
C ASP A 25 6.38 -14.11 -10.16
N VAL A 26 6.10 -13.12 -9.31
CA VAL A 26 6.99 -12.68 -8.24
C VAL A 26 7.08 -13.67 -7.08
N TYR A 27 6.27 -14.72 -7.08
CA TYR A 27 6.19 -15.71 -6.03
C TYR A 27 6.73 -17.09 -6.43
N ALA A 28 7.19 -17.26 -7.67
CA ALA A 28 7.67 -18.55 -8.19
C ALA A 28 8.76 -19.22 -7.32
N ASP A 29 9.59 -18.42 -6.64
CA ASP A 29 10.64 -18.89 -5.71
C ASP A 29 10.34 -18.55 -4.24
N THR A 30 9.15 -18.03 -3.94
CA THR A 30 8.76 -17.63 -2.57
C THR A 30 7.95 -18.73 -1.90
N ASP A 31 8.37 -19.12 -0.70
CA ASP A 31 7.57 -20.00 0.16
C ASP A 31 6.38 -19.21 0.74
N LEU A 32 5.18 -19.42 0.17
CA LEU A 32 3.96 -18.74 0.59
C LEU A 32 3.51 -19.14 2.00
N ASP A 33 3.94 -20.31 2.50
CA ASP A 33 3.60 -20.77 3.84
C ASP A 33 4.40 -20.04 4.94
N ALA A 34 5.55 -19.46 4.57
CA ALA A 34 6.32 -18.56 5.42
C ALA A 34 5.78 -17.12 5.45
N LEU A 35 4.83 -16.76 4.57
CA LEU A 35 4.24 -15.42 4.54
C LEU A 35 3.17 -15.24 5.62
N PRO A 36 2.97 -14.00 6.11
CA PRO A 36 1.87 -13.66 7.00
C PRO A 36 0.50 -14.04 6.40
N GLU A 37 -0.44 -14.44 7.25
CA GLU A 37 -1.77 -14.91 6.82
C GLU A 37 -2.50 -13.88 5.94
N TRP A 38 -2.44 -12.59 6.27
CA TRP A 38 -3.06 -11.52 5.46
C TRP A 38 -2.49 -11.45 4.04
N TRP A 39 -1.18 -11.72 3.89
CA TRP A 39 -0.51 -11.63 2.61
C TRP A 39 -0.88 -12.84 1.75
N ARG A 40 -0.83 -14.04 2.35
CA ARG A 40 -1.25 -15.28 1.70
C ARG A 40 -2.70 -15.21 1.23
N ALA A 41 -3.61 -14.78 2.09
CA ALA A 41 -5.02 -14.64 1.76
C ALA A 41 -5.22 -13.67 0.58
N ALA A 42 -4.47 -12.58 0.51
CA ALA A 42 -4.54 -11.63 -0.60
C ALA A 42 -3.98 -12.22 -1.91
N ILE A 43 -2.94 -13.05 -1.86
CA ILE A 43 -2.42 -13.80 -3.01
C ILE A 43 -3.49 -14.78 -3.53
N GLU A 44 -4.03 -15.61 -2.64
CA GLU A 44 -5.06 -16.60 -2.99
C GLU A 44 -6.31 -15.93 -3.58
N GLU A 45 -6.71 -14.77 -3.06
CA GLU A 45 -7.81 -13.98 -3.62
C GLU A 45 -7.51 -13.50 -5.04
N HIS A 46 -6.31 -12.96 -5.28
CA HIS A 46 -5.92 -12.50 -6.62
C HIS A 46 -5.90 -13.66 -7.62
N GLU A 47 -5.34 -14.81 -7.22
CA GLU A 47 -5.33 -16.02 -8.05
C GLU A 47 -6.75 -16.52 -8.35
N ALA A 48 -7.63 -16.57 -7.32
CA ALA A 48 -9.01 -17.02 -7.48
C ALA A 48 -9.82 -16.17 -8.46
N PHE A 49 -9.53 -14.87 -8.55
CA PHE A 49 -10.19 -13.95 -9.48
C PHE A 49 -9.45 -13.79 -10.82
N GLY A 50 -8.33 -14.49 -11.05
CA GLY A 50 -7.50 -14.33 -12.25
C GLY A 50 -6.93 -12.92 -12.39
N LEU A 51 -6.73 -12.23 -11.26
CA LEU A 51 -6.11 -10.92 -11.21
C LEU A 51 -4.59 -11.06 -11.31
N ARG A 52 -3.91 -9.94 -11.56
CA ARG A 52 -2.43 -9.89 -11.54
C ARG A 52 -1.90 -10.37 -10.18
N PRO A 53 -0.69 -10.96 -10.11
CA PRO A 53 -0.07 -11.36 -8.84
C PRO A 53 -0.20 -10.25 -7.81
N TYR A 54 -0.73 -10.58 -6.64
CA TYR A 54 -0.90 -9.61 -5.57
C TYR A 54 0.45 -8.99 -5.23
N ARG A 55 0.51 -7.67 -5.12
CA ARG A 55 1.73 -6.95 -4.77
C ARG A 55 1.38 -6.03 -3.61
N PRO A 56 1.90 -6.30 -2.39
CA PRO A 56 1.39 -5.63 -1.19
C PRO A 56 1.62 -4.12 -1.26
N PRO A 57 0.66 -3.33 -0.74
CA PRO A 57 0.79 -1.89 -0.71
C PRO A 57 1.92 -1.47 0.23
N ARG A 58 2.64 -0.43 -0.17
CA ARG A 58 3.82 0.10 0.52
C ARG A 58 3.77 1.62 0.63
N PHE A 59 4.48 2.14 1.62
CA PHE A 59 4.81 3.56 1.72
C PHE A 59 5.92 3.94 0.75
N SER A 60 6.18 5.23 0.62
CA SER A 60 7.25 5.76 -0.26
C SER A 60 8.64 5.24 0.14
N ASP A 61 8.84 4.92 1.43
CA ASP A 61 10.07 4.33 1.98
C ASP A 61 10.17 2.80 1.76
N GLY A 62 9.16 2.18 1.16
CA GLY A 62 9.12 0.74 0.88
C GLY A 62 8.56 -0.12 2.01
N GLU A 63 8.28 0.44 3.18
CA GLU A 63 7.64 -0.26 4.28
C GLU A 63 6.20 -0.68 3.94
N LEU A 64 5.80 -1.87 4.37
CA LEU A 64 4.49 -2.44 4.07
C LEU A 64 3.40 -1.74 4.87
N VAL A 65 2.30 -1.39 4.20
CA VAL A 65 1.19 -0.68 4.83
C VAL A 65 0.45 -1.54 5.86
N PRO A 66 0.08 -2.80 5.59
CA PRO A 66 -0.75 -3.57 6.53
C PRO A 66 -0.12 -3.75 7.92
N PRO A 67 1.18 -4.10 8.06
CA PRO A 67 1.83 -4.16 9.37
C PRO A 67 1.88 -2.83 10.13
N VAL A 68 2.02 -1.70 9.42
CA VAL A 68 2.02 -0.37 10.04
C VAL A 68 0.63 -0.01 10.55
N LEU A 69 -0.42 -0.33 9.78
CA LEU A 69 -1.81 -0.16 10.22
C LEU A 69 -2.08 -1.00 11.47
N ASP A 70 -1.86 -2.31 11.42
CA ASP A 70 -2.07 -3.23 12.55
C ASP A 70 -1.38 -2.73 13.83
N ARG A 71 -0.11 -2.30 13.71
CA ARG A 71 0.63 -1.73 14.84
C ARG A 71 -0.03 -0.48 15.41
N LEU A 72 -0.47 0.46 14.57
CA LEU A 72 -1.10 1.71 15.02
C LEU A 72 -2.46 1.46 15.66
N GLU A 73 -3.23 0.53 15.11
CA GLU A 73 -4.53 0.13 15.65
C GLU A 73 -4.38 -0.48 17.06
N VAL A 74 -3.36 -1.32 17.26
CA VAL A 74 -3.04 -1.92 18.56
C VAL A 74 -2.48 -0.88 19.55
N ASP A 75 -1.57 0.00 19.13
CA ASP A 75 -0.92 0.97 20.02
C ASP A 75 -1.90 2.03 20.53
N HIS A 76 -2.88 2.40 19.70
CA HIS A 76 -3.81 3.49 19.99
C HIS A 76 -5.26 3.05 20.26
N ASP A 77 -5.55 1.74 20.24
CA ASP A 77 -6.91 1.17 20.31
C ASP A 77 -7.87 1.92 19.36
N ALA A 78 -7.48 2.01 18.09
CA ALA A 78 -8.15 2.80 17.06
C ALA A 78 -8.33 2.00 15.76
N ASP A 79 -9.34 2.34 14.94
CA ASP A 79 -9.51 1.82 13.56
C ASP A 79 -8.81 2.76 12.57
N VAL A 80 -7.79 2.29 11.84
CA VAL A 80 -7.05 3.12 10.87
C VAL A 80 -7.30 2.62 9.45
N ARG A 81 -7.94 3.47 8.63
CA ARG A 81 -8.33 3.11 7.25
C ARG A 81 -7.84 4.13 6.24
N ILE A 82 -7.34 3.65 5.10
CA ILE A 82 -6.98 4.48 3.95
C ILE A 82 -8.05 4.31 2.87
N VAL A 83 -8.85 5.36 2.61
CA VAL A 83 -10.01 5.31 1.71
C VAL A 83 -9.88 6.31 0.55
N GLY A 84 -10.26 5.91 -0.65
CA GLY A 84 -10.24 6.80 -1.81
C GLY A 84 -11.44 7.75 -1.78
N LYS A 85 -11.20 9.07 -1.82
CA LYS A 85 -12.26 10.08 -1.80
C LYS A 85 -12.65 10.45 -3.25
N ASN A 86 -13.71 9.83 -3.76
CA ASN A 86 -14.11 9.87 -5.18
C ASN A 86 -13.04 9.26 -6.11
N VAL A 87 -13.36 8.12 -6.70
CA VAL A 87 -12.44 7.29 -7.49
C VAL A 87 -12.09 7.87 -8.89
N THR A 88 -11.80 9.17 -8.98
CA THR A 88 -11.17 9.74 -10.18
C THR A 88 -9.67 9.42 -10.14
N PRO A 89 -9.05 8.98 -11.26
CA PRO A 89 -7.61 8.82 -11.32
C PRO A 89 -6.90 10.15 -10.98
N GLY A 90 -6.12 10.16 -9.90
CA GLY A 90 -5.39 11.33 -9.38
C GLY A 90 -6.01 11.97 -8.13
N ASP A 91 -7.17 11.52 -7.66
CA ASP A 91 -7.75 12.01 -6.41
C ASP A 91 -6.97 11.54 -5.17
N ALA A 92 -6.86 12.44 -4.20
CA ALA A 92 -6.23 12.17 -2.93
C ALA A 92 -7.01 11.09 -2.15
N TRP A 93 -6.28 10.18 -1.51
CA TRP A 93 -6.83 9.24 -0.56
C TRP A 93 -6.91 9.92 0.79
N SER A 94 -7.90 9.57 1.59
CA SER A 94 -8.06 10.07 2.94
C SER A 94 -7.70 8.97 3.93
N VAL A 95 -6.92 9.34 4.94
CA VAL A 95 -6.69 8.51 6.12
C VAL A 95 -7.77 8.83 7.14
N LEU A 96 -8.48 7.79 7.57
CA LEU A 96 -9.49 7.84 8.60
C LEU A 96 -8.98 7.15 9.86
N VAL A 97 -9.18 7.77 11.01
CA VAL A 97 -8.94 7.19 12.34
C VAL A 97 -10.27 7.19 13.09
N ASP A 98 -10.76 6.00 13.45
CA ASP A 98 -12.11 5.77 14.00
C ASP A 98 -13.22 6.40 13.15
N GLY A 99 -13.06 6.29 11.83
CA GLY A 99 -13.98 6.86 10.85
C GLY A 99 -13.95 8.39 10.72
N ARG A 100 -13.05 9.10 11.42
CA ARG A 100 -12.84 10.54 11.30
C ARG A 100 -11.66 10.84 10.39
N HIS A 101 -11.78 11.86 9.56
CA HIS A 101 -10.68 12.30 8.69
C HIS A 101 -9.51 12.80 9.54
N ALA A 102 -8.34 12.20 9.33
CA ALA A 102 -7.08 12.61 9.95
C ALA A 102 -6.28 13.51 8.99
N PHE A 103 -5.92 12.98 7.82
CA PHE A 103 -5.19 13.70 6.77
C PHE A 103 -5.39 13.04 5.41
N ASP A 104 -4.97 13.72 4.33
CA ASP A 104 -5.00 13.17 2.98
C ASP A 104 -3.60 12.68 2.55
N ILE A 105 -3.58 11.63 1.74
CA ILE A 105 -2.39 10.94 1.26
C ILE A 105 -2.49 10.67 -0.24
N GLY A 106 -1.39 10.88 -0.94
CA GLY A 106 -1.28 10.54 -2.36
C GLY A 106 -1.09 9.03 -2.56
N ARG A 107 -1.43 8.56 -3.77
CA ARG A 107 -1.24 7.15 -4.14
C ARG A 107 -1.00 7.04 -5.62
N HIS A 108 0.08 6.36 -6.00
CA HIS A 108 0.30 5.95 -7.37
C HIS A 108 0.50 4.44 -7.45
N ARG A 109 0.28 3.90 -8.66
CA ARG A 109 0.71 2.55 -8.98
C ARG A 109 2.05 2.67 -9.68
N ASP A 110 3.09 2.08 -9.10
CA ASP A 110 4.42 2.10 -9.71
C ASP A 110 4.44 1.15 -10.92
N PRO A 111 5.47 1.24 -11.78
CA PRO A 111 5.50 0.42 -12.98
C PRO A 111 5.71 -1.08 -12.74
N ARG A 112 6.17 -1.46 -11.55
CA ARG A 112 6.17 -2.84 -11.08
C ARG A 112 4.81 -3.22 -10.48
N GLY A 113 3.77 -2.42 -10.64
CA GLY A 113 2.42 -2.78 -10.24
C GLY A 113 2.13 -2.74 -8.73
N TYR A 114 3.07 -2.29 -7.89
CA TYR A 114 2.82 -2.03 -6.47
C TYR A 114 1.97 -0.78 -6.31
N THR A 115 1.11 -0.81 -5.30
CA THR A 115 0.45 0.40 -4.81
C THR A 115 1.41 1.10 -3.85
N VAL A 116 1.82 2.32 -4.19
CA VAL A 116 2.71 3.14 -3.38
C VAL A 116 1.92 4.34 -2.87
N TYR A 117 1.90 4.50 -1.54
CA TYR A 117 1.39 5.70 -0.91
C TYR A 117 2.50 6.75 -0.81
N GLU A 118 2.18 7.98 -1.20
CA GLU A 118 3.13 9.09 -1.34
C GLU A 118 3.44 9.76 0.01
N LEU A 119 3.75 8.94 1.01
CA LEU A 119 4.13 9.35 2.37
C LEU A 119 5.08 8.30 2.93
N ALA A 120 6.04 8.68 3.77
CA ALA A 120 6.82 7.70 4.52
C ALA A 120 6.00 7.07 5.66
N ALA A 121 6.36 5.86 6.07
CA ALA A 121 5.68 5.18 7.19
C ALA A 121 5.81 5.96 8.50
N SER A 122 6.96 6.57 8.76
CA SER A 122 7.20 7.41 9.95
C SER A 122 6.32 8.66 9.98
N GLU A 123 6.15 9.32 8.84
CA GLU A 123 5.26 10.48 8.69
C GLU A 123 3.80 10.06 8.87
N PHE A 124 3.40 8.91 8.32
CA PHE A 124 2.07 8.34 8.52
C PHE A 124 1.79 8.08 10.00
N VAL A 125 2.70 7.41 10.69
CA VAL A 125 2.62 7.12 12.13
C VAL A 125 2.51 8.40 12.93
N ALA A 126 3.33 9.40 12.64
CA ALA A 126 3.27 10.70 13.33
C ALA A 126 1.94 11.40 13.12
N GLY A 127 1.38 11.39 11.90
CA GLY A 127 0.08 11.99 11.61
C GLY A 127 -1.08 11.30 12.31
N VAL A 128 -1.04 9.96 12.44
CA VAL A 128 -2.04 9.20 13.20
C VAL A 128 -1.93 9.50 14.70
N ALA A 129 -0.72 9.47 15.26
CA ALA A 129 -0.48 9.74 16.68
C ALA A 129 -0.89 11.18 17.07
N ASP A 130 -0.62 12.17 16.22
CA ASP A 130 -1.06 13.56 16.41
C ASP A 130 -2.60 13.66 16.45
N HIS A 131 -3.29 13.02 15.51
CA HIS A 131 -4.75 13.02 15.47
C HIS A 131 -5.38 12.30 16.68
N VAL A 132 -4.77 11.20 17.14
CA VAL A 132 -5.20 10.50 18.36
C VAL A 132 -4.96 11.38 19.59
N GLY A 133 -3.82 12.06 19.68
CA GLY A 133 -3.52 12.99 20.79
C GLY A 133 -4.50 14.16 20.87
N ASP A 134 -4.84 14.78 19.74
CA ASP A 134 -5.84 15.87 19.67
C ASP A 134 -7.23 15.41 20.13
N ARG A 135 -7.61 14.16 19.81
CA ARG A 135 -8.86 13.54 20.30
C ARG A 135 -8.92 13.47 21.82
N GLU A 136 -7.80 13.14 22.46
CA GLU A 136 -7.74 12.98 23.91
C GLU A 136 -7.82 14.33 24.63
N ASP A 137 -7.22 15.38 24.06
CA ASP A 137 -7.29 16.75 24.60
C ASP A 137 -8.70 17.33 24.53
N LEU A 138 -9.43 17.08 23.44
CA LEU A 138 -10.84 17.48 23.26
C LEU A 138 -11.84 16.76 24.19
N ARG A 139 -11.42 15.72 24.92
CA ARG A 139 -12.27 14.93 25.83
C ARG A 139 -12.14 15.35 27.30
N THR A 140 -11.22 16.26 27.63
CA THR A 140 -11.00 16.86 28.96
C THR A 140 -11.86 18.12 29.16
#